data_AF-A0A936ZDN5-F1
#
_entry.id   AF-A0A936ZDN5-F1
#
_cell.length_a   1.000
_cell.length_b   1.000
_cell.length_c   1.000
_cell.angle_alpha   90.00
_cell.angle_beta   90.00
_cell.angle_gamma   90.00
#
_symmetry.space_group_name_H-M   'P 1'
#
loop_
_entity.id
_entity.type
_entity.pdbx_description
1 polymer ?
#
loop_
_entity_poly.entity_id
_entity_poly.type
_entity_poly.pdbx_seq_one_letter_code
_entity_poly.pdbx_strand_id
1 'polypeptide(L)'
;MSRRARRWLAIALLVAGSALVAASGLQAWHAWQLARRLEAGEIRVETLRGWMTLPYIAQVYGVPEARLREAIGAPPLGGDERSLRTWFSVLQLDPLTGRQRLEQVILDKGRTDG
;
A
#
# COMPACT_ATOMS: atom_id res chain seq x y z
N MET A 1 39.46 22.78 22.65
CA MET A 1 38.80 21.66 21.92
C MET A 1 39.69 21.23 20.75
N SER A 2 40.17 19.98 20.76
CA SER A 2 41.17 19.51 19.80
C SER A 2 40.60 19.41 18.39
N ARG A 3 41.33 19.88 17.36
CA ARG A 3 40.90 19.87 15.94
C ARG A 3 40.49 18.47 15.45
N ARG A 4 40.96 17.42 16.11
CA ARG A 4 40.63 16.01 15.88
C ARG A 4 39.22 15.66 16.36
N ALA A 5 38.80 16.14 17.53
CA ALA A 5 37.45 15.91 18.06
C ALA A 5 36.37 16.52 17.17
N ARG A 6 36.62 17.71 16.59
CA ARG A 6 35.68 18.36 15.67
C ARG A 6 35.50 17.59 14.35
N ARG A 7 36.56 16.95 13.86
CA ARG A 7 36.51 16.11 12.64
C ARG A 7 35.73 14.83 12.88
N TRP A 8 35.92 14.18 14.03
CA TRP A 8 35.14 13.00 14.41
C TRP A 8 33.65 13.30 14.62
N LEU A 9 33.32 14.46 15.20
CA LEU A 9 31.95 14.91 15.35
C LEU A 9 31.26 15.14 13.99
N ALA A 10 31.97 15.75 13.04
CA ALA A 10 31.47 15.95 11.68
C ALA A 10 31.23 14.62 10.94
N ILE A 11 32.14 13.66 11.10
CA ILE A 11 32.00 12.31 10.51
C ILE A 11 30.82 11.57 11.13
N ALA A 12 30.67 11.62 12.46
CA ALA A 12 29.57 10.97 13.16
C ALA A 12 28.19 11.52 12.73
N LEU A 13 28.07 12.84 12.54
CA LEU A 13 26.84 13.46 12.04
C LEU A 13 26.51 13.04 10.60
N LEU A 14 27.52 12.95 9.72
CA LEU A 14 27.33 12.50 8.35
C LEU A 14 26.85 11.05 8.27
N VAL A 15 27.44 10.17 9.08
CA VAL A 15 27.05 8.76 9.16
C VAL A 15 25.63 8.62 9.73
N ALA A 16 25.30 9.37 10.79
CA ALA A 16 23.96 9.34 11.39
C ALA A 16 22.87 9.83 10.42
N GLY A 17 23.12 10.92 9.69
CA GLY A 17 22.20 11.43 8.67
C GLY A 17 22.01 10.43 7.52
N SER A 18 23.10 9.81 7.06
CA SER A 18 23.05 8.80 5.99
C SER A 18 22.29 7.54 6.42
N ALA A 19 22.45 7.11 7.68
CA ALA A 19 21.71 6.00 8.25
C ALA A 19 20.21 6.29 8.35
N LEU A 20 19.82 7.53 8.68
CA LEU A 20 18.41 7.95 8.73
C LEU A 20 17.75 7.92 7.34
N VAL A 21 18.46 8.37 6.30
CA VAL A 21 17.98 8.34 4.91
C VAL A 21 17.90 6.90 4.40
N ALA A 22 18.87 6.05 4.73
CA ALA A 22 18.84 4.64 4.38
C ALA A 22 17.68 3.89 5.08
N ALA A 23 17.42 4.17 6.36
CA ALA A 23 16.33 3.56 7.12
C ALA A 23 14.95 3.96 6.58
N SER A 24 14.78 5.23 6.21
CA SER A 24 13.53 5.72 5.59
C SER A 24 13.34 5.21 4.16
N GLY A 25 14.42 4.99 3.40
CA GLY A 25 14.38 4.33 2.10
C GLY A 25 14.01 2.84 2.18
N LEU A 26 14.46 2.12 3.21
CA LEU A 26 14.17 0.70 3.42
C LEU A 26 12.69 0.43 3.75
N GLN A 27 12.01 1.31 4.49
CA GLN A 27 10.57 1.17 4.73
C GLN A 27 9.73 1.39 3.46
N ALA A 28 10.18 2.26 2.55
CA ALA A 28 9.54 2.43 1.23
C ALA A 28 9.85 1.25 0.27
N TRP A 29 10.98 0.56 0.45
CA TRP A 29 11.40 -0.55 -0.40
C TRP A 29 10.69 -1.88 -0.09
N HIS A 30 10.28 -2.11 1.15
CA HIS A 30 9.50 -3.31 1.50
C HIS A 30 8.12 -3.34 0.81
N ALA A 31 7.53 -2.18 0.51
CA ALA A 31 6.32 -2.07 -0.31
C ALA A 31 6.56 -2.40 -1.81
N TRP A 32 7.80 -2.25 -2.28
CA TRP A 32 8.20 -2.49 -3.68
C TRP A 32 8.61 -3.94 -3.96
N GLN A 33 9.21 -4.65 -2.99
CA GLN A 33 9.61 -6.06 -3.21
C GLN A 33 8.45 -7.06 -3.16
N LEU A 34 7.31 -6.69 -2.57
CA LEU A 34 6.10 -7.52 -2.60
C LEU A 34 5.38 -7.44 -3.97
N ALA A 35 5.46 -6.27 -4.64
CA ALA A 35 4.86 -6.05 -5.96
C ALA A 35 5.50 -6.90 -7.06
N ARG A 36 6.81 -7.16 -7.00
CA ARG A 36 7.53 -8.01 -7.97
C ARG A 36 7.19 -9.50 -7.94
N ARG A 37 6.48 -9.99 -6.92
CA ARG A 37 6.06 -11.41 -6.85
C ARG A 37 4.66 -11.66 -7.44
N LEU A 38 3.95 -10.60 -7.82
CA LEU A 38 2.56 -10.66 -8.31
C LEU A 38 2.46 -10.48 -9.84
N GLU A 39 3.55 -10.16 -10.53
CA GLU A 39 3.68 -10.08 -12.00
C GLU A 39 3.48 -11.42 -12.74
N ALA A 40 3.20 -12.53 -12.02
CA ALA A 40 2.96 -13.84 -12.61
C ALA A 40 1.56 -14.02 -13.25
N GLY A 41 0.77 -12.95 -13.37
CA GLY A 41 -0.14 -12.79 -14.51
C GLY A 41 -1.34 -13.74 -14.64
N GLU A 42 -2.02 -14.11 -13.56
CA GLU A 42 -3.32 -14.79 -13.66
C GLU A 42 -4.32 -14.29 -12.59
N ILE A 43 -4.94 -13.13 -12.80
CA ILE A 43 -6.21 -12.84 -12.09
C ILE A 43 -7.24 -12.30 -13.08
N ARG A 44 -8.16 -13.18 -13.51
CA ARG A 44 -9.37 -12.83 -14.25
C ARG A 44 -10.39 -12.17 -13.32
N VAL A 45 -11.12 -11.20 -13.86
CA VAL A 45 -11.80 -10.07 -13.19
C VAL A 45 -13.21 -10.41 -12.66
N GLU A 46 -13.41 -11.63 -12.17
CA GLU A 46 -14.61 -12.05 -11.43
C GLU A 46 -14.34 -12.22 -9.92
N THR A 47 -13.19 -11.74 -9.45
CA THR A 47 -12.48 -12.30 -8.28
C THR A 47 -12.68 -11.55 -6.96
N LEU A 48 -13.22 -10.32 -6.96
CA LEU A 48 -13.53 -9.60 -5.71
C LEU A 48 -14.82 -10.11 -5.07
N ARG A 49 -14.67 -11.04 -4.13
CA ARG A 49 -15.80 -11.59 -3.38
C ARG A 49 -16.19 -10.62 -2.25
N GLY A 50 -17.49 -10.47 -2.00
CA GLY A 50 -17.99 -9.58 -0.94
C GLY A 50 -17.56 -9.94 0.49
N TRP A 51 -17.03 -11.14 0.72
CA TRP A 51 -16.45 -11.55 2.01
C TRP A 51 -15.01 -11.08 2.20
N MET A 52 -14.31 -10.66 1.13
CA MET A 52 -12.92 -10.21 1.21
C MET A 52 -12.81 -8.90 2.00
N THR A 53 -11.69 -8.72 2.71
CA THR A 53 -11.37 -7.46 3.41
C THR A 53 -10.43 -6.60 2.57
N LEU A 54 -10.38 -5.29 2.85
CA LEU A 54 -9.48 -4.37 2.14
C LEU A 54 -7.98 -4.74 2.31
N PRO A 55 -7.50 -5.12 3.51
CA PRO A 55 -6.11 -5.59 3.68
C PRO A 55 -5.81 -6.85 2.86
N TYR A 56 -6.76 -7.79 2.79
CA TYR A 56 -6.60 -9.01 2.00
C TYR A 56 -6.49 -8.69 0.50
N ILE A 57 -7.35 -7.81 0.00
CA ILE A 57 -7.32 -7.36 -1.40
C ILE A 57 -6.00 -6.62 -1.68
N ALA A 58 -5.56 -5.76 -0.77
CA ALA A 58 -4.29 -5.07 -0.90
C ALA A 58 -3.11 -6.04 -1.04
N GLN A 59 -3.12 -7.11 -0.24
CA GLN A 59 -2.09 -8.15 -0.27
C GLN A 59 -2.15 -9.02 -1.53
N VAL A 60 -3.35 -9.47 -1.94
CA VAL A 60 -3.53 -10.39 -3.08
C VAL A 60 -3.29 -9.70 -4.42
N TYR A 61 -3.76 -8.46 -4.57
CA TYR A 61 -3.67 -7.71 -5.83
C TYR A 61 -2.51 -6.71 -5.86
N GLY A 62 -1.73 -6.60 -4.77
CA GLY A 62 -0.56 -5.72 -4.70
C GLY A 62 -0.88 -4.22 -4.77
N VAL A 63 -2.13 -3.83 -4.47
CA VAL A 63 -2.59 -2.44 -4.46
C VAL A 63 -2.48 -1.90 -3.03
N PRO A 64 -1.95 -0.68 -2.81
CA PRO A 64 -1.95 -0.08 -1.48
C PRO A 64 -3.36 0.02 -0.91
N GLU A 65 -3.55 -0.41 0.33
CA GLU A 65 -4.86 -0.38 0.99
C GLU A 65 -5.46 1.03 1.03
N ALA A 66 -4.61 2.06 1.21
CA ALA A 66 -5.02 3.45 1.17
C ALA A 66 -5.73 3.83 -0.15
N ARG A 67 -5.27 3.31 -1.30
CA ARG A 67 -5.90 3.53 -2.61
C ARG A 67 -7.26 2.84 -2.71
N LEU A 68 -7.37 1.62 -2.19
CA LEU A 68 -8.64 0.88 -2.15
C LEU A 68 -9.67 1.58 -1.26
N ARG A 69 -9.23 2.11 -0.10
CA ARG A 69 -10.06 2.89 0.82
C ARG A 69 -10.54 4.19 0.17
N GLU A 70 -9.63 4.92 -0.46
CA GLU A 70 -9.94 6.15 -1.20
C GLU A 70 -10.98 5.90 -2.29
N ALA A 71 -10.84 4.81 -3.05
CA ALA A 71 -11.75 4.46 -4.14
C ALA A 71 -13.22 4.28 -3.71
N ILE A 72 -13.44 3.76 -2.50
CA ILE A 72 -14.78 3.57 -1.94
C ILE A 72 -15.17 4.66 -0.93
N GLY A 73 -14.30 5.63 -0.65
CA GLY A 73 -14.54 6.66 0.36
C GLY A 73 -14.52 6.15 1.80
N ALA A 74 -13.81 5.04 2.08
CA ALA A 74 -13.63 4.53 3.42
C ALA A 74 -12.62 5.36 4.23
N PRO A 75 -12.76 5.45 5.56
CA PRO A 75 -11.78 6.10 6.43
C PRO A 75 -10.38 5.50 6.28
N PRO A 76 -9.31 6.31 6.44
CA PRO A 76 -7.92 5.85 6.27
C PRO A 76 -7.45 4.86 7.34
N LEU A 77 -8.08 4.86 8.52
CA LEU A 77 -7.78 3.94 9.61
C LEU A 77 -9.05 3.28 10.16
N GLY A 78 -8.90 2.03 10.60
CA GLY A 78 -9.94 1.27 11.30
C GLY A 78 -10.87 0.51 10.34
N GLY A 79 -11.52 -0.53 10.89
CA GLY A 79 -12.41 -1.39 10.12
C GLY A 79 -11.69 -2.37 9.20
N ASP A 80 -10.42 -2.68 9.48
CA ASP A 80 -9.55 -3.54 8.67
C ASP A 80 -10.08 -4.98 8.58
N GLU A 81 -10.78 -5.42 9.63
CA GLU A 81 -11.46 -6.72 9.72
C GLU A 81 -12.79 -6.75 8.95
N ARG A 82 -13.30 -5.60 8.49
CA ARG A 82 -14.59 -5.52 7.80
C ARG A 82 -14.45 -6.04 6.37
N SER A 83 -15.40 -6.89 6.02
CA SER A 83 -15.57 -7.34 4.63
C SER A 83 -16.05 -6.20 3.73
N LEU A 84 -15.81 -6.34 2.42
CA LEU A 84 -16.34 -5.44 1.40
C LEU A 84 -17.85 -5.27 1.51
N ARG A 85 -18.60 -6.35 1.77
CA ARG A 85 -20.05 -6.30 1.98
C ARG A 85 -20.41 -5.36 3.13
N THR A 86 -19.69 -5.47 4.24
CA THR A 86 -19.88 -4.61 5.42
C THR A 86 -19.54 -3.16 5.11
N TRP A 87 -18.46 -2.92 4.37
CA TRP A 87 -18.10 -1.57 3.93
C TRP A 87 -19.18 -0.96 3.05
N PHE A 88 -19.68 -1.69 2.05
CA PHE A 88 -20.73 -1.21 1.15
C PHE A 88 -22.03 -0.91 1.90
N SER A 89 -22.40 -1.74 2.88
CA SER A 89 -23.59 -1.46 3.71
C SER A 89 -23.41 -0.22 4.59
N VAL A 90 -22.23 -0.03 5.19
CA VAL A 90 -21.95 1.12 6.08
C VAL A 90 -21.88 2.42 5.28
N LEU A 91 -21.28 2.37 4.09
CA LEU A 91 -21.12 3.52 3.20
C LEU A 91 -22.36 3.78 2.33
N GLN A 92 -23.42 2.96 2.48
CA GLN A 92 -24.62 2.98 1.62
C GLN A 92 -24.27 2.97 0.12
N LEU A 93 -23.20 2.26 -0.23
CA LEU A 93 -22.76 2.08 -1.61
C LEU A 93 -23.45 0.87 -2.21
N ASP A 94 -23.91 1.03 -3.45
CA ASP A 94 -24.35 -0.11 -4.24
C ASP A 94 -23.17 -1.11 -4.40
N PRO A 95 -23.33 -2.40 -4.05
CA PRO A 95 -22.24 -3.36 -4.07
C PRO A 95 -21.58 -3.58 -5.44
N LEU A 96 -22.32 -3.38 -6.54
CA LEU A 96 -21.75 -3.49 -7.89
C LEU A 96 -20.89 -2.27 -8.18
N THR A 97 -21.42 -1.08 -7.93
CA THR A 97 -20.69 0.18 -8.10
C THR A 97 -19.41 0.21 -7.26
N GLY A 98 -19.48 -0.26 -6.01
CA GLY A 98 -18.32 -0.34 -5.11
C GLY A 98 -17.24 -1.30 -5.63
N ARG A 99 -17.62 -2.45 -6.17
CA ARG A 99 -16.66 -3.40 -6.79
C ARG A 99 -16.03 -2.84 -8.04
N GLN A 100 -16.81 -2.23 -8.92
CA GLN A 100 -16.31 -1.64 -10.16
C GLN A 100 -15.23 -0.58 -9.89
N ARG A 101 -15.42 0.26 -8.86
CA ARG A 101 -14.40 1.24 -8.46
C ARG A 101 -13.11 0.56 -7.99
N LEU A 102 -13.22 -0.49 -7.18
CA LEU A 102 -12.05 -1.25 -6.71
C LEU A 102 -11.33 -1.97 -7.86
N GLU A 103 -12.09 -2.58 -8.76
CA GLU A 103 -11.58 -3.22 -9.98
C GLU A 103 -10.83 -2.21 -10.85
N GLN A 104 -11.36 -1.00 -11.03
CA GLN A 104 -10.66 0.05 -11.78
C GLN A 104 -9.30 0.39 -11.15
N VAL A 105 -9.20 0.50 -9.82
CA VAL A 105 -7.93 0.78 -9.15
C VAL A 105 -6.93 -0.37 -9.32
N ILE A 106 -7.39 -1.61 -9.26
CA ILE A 106 -6.55 -2.80 -9.49
C ILE A 106 -6.06 -2.85 -10.93
N LEU A 107 -6.94 -2.60 -11.90
CA LEU A 107 -6.60 -2.59 -13.33
C LEU A 107 -5.70 -1.42 -13.72
N ASP A 108 -5.89 -0.24 -13.12
CA ASP A 108 -5.06 0.94 -13.37
C ASP A 108 -3.60 0.68 -13.01
N LYS A 109 -3.36 0.05 -11.84
CA LYS A 109 -2.02 -0.44 -11.45
C LYS A 109 -1.45 -1.39 -12.50
N GLY A 110 -2.24 -2.36 -12.95
CA GLY A 110 -1.80 -3.32 -13.98
C GLY A 110 -1.45 -2.68 -15.33
N ARG A 111 -1.93 -1.47 -15.62
CA ARG A 111 -1.63 -0.73 -16.85
C ARG A 111 -0.38 0.15 -16.74
N THR A 112 -0.12 0.74 -15.57
CA THR A 112 1.05 1.62 -15.37
C THR A 112 2.38 0.89 -15.28
N ASP A 113 2.33 -0.44 -15.05
CA ASP A 113 3.50 -1.29 -14.85
C ASP A 113 3.90 -2.10 -16.12
N GLY A 114 3.28 -1.83 -17.29
CA GLY A 114 3.56 -2.49 -18.59
C GLY A 114 4.05 -1.54 -19.68
#